data_AF-A0A359E3M0-F1
#
_entry.id   AF-A0A359E3M0-F1
#
_cell.length_a   1.000
_cell.length_b   1.000
_cell.length_c   1.000
_cell.angle_alpha   90.00
_cell.angle_beta   90.00
_cell.angle_gamma   90.00
#
_symmetry.space_group_name_H-M   'P 1'
#
loop_
_entity.id
_entity.type
_entity.pdbx_description
1 polymer ?
#
loop_
_entity_poly.entity_id
_entity_poly.type
_entity_poly.pdbx_seq_one_letter_code
_entity_poly.pdbx_strand_id
1 'polypeptide(L)'
;NGTTLEFFLNKETPIDPTSESAKQVIFDLTNGAATGSSDYGRFRVEIESGSSGNTDRFYVTMRSGSNGFTRLPVPTTGGLNIANDTWQYYSFVFNTSLDDPTVDFFVNGQCVATALTGATGQISEVTGTMIANLGALRSAPSGNIYHGAEMQGSGNLNASMDEFRFWKT
;
A
#
# COMPACT_ATOMS: atom_id res chain seq x y z
N ASN A 1 0.18 19.26 -4.91
CA ASN A 1 0.54 17.89 -5.33
C ASN A 1 0.50 16.98 -4.11
N GLY A 2 -0.63 16.31 -3.98
CA GLY A 2 -0.82 15.23 -3.04
C GLY A 2 -1.63 14.12 -3.67
N THR A 3 -1.70 13.01 -2.97
CA THR A 3 -2.55 11.88 -3.34
C THR A 3 -3.24 11.42 -2.07
N THR A 4 -4.53 11.13 -2.16
CA THR A 4 -5.27 10.56 -1.05
C THR A 4 -5.87 9.22 -1.47
N LEU A 5 -5.76 8.24 -0.58
CA LEU A 5 -6.36 6.92 -0.72
C LEU A 5 -7.20 6.63 0.51
N GLU A 6 -8.45 6.24 0.30
CA GLU A 6 -9.38 5.92 1.38
C GLU A 6 -10.25 4.73 1.05
N PHE A 7 -10.61 3.97 2.07
CA PHE A 7 -11.50 2.82 1.95
C PHE A 7 -12.02 2.40 3.32
N PHE A 8 -13.16 1.71 3.32
CA PHE A 8 -13.62 0.91 4.44
C PHE A 8 -13.10 -0.52 4.28
N LEU A 9 -12.67 -1.13 5.38
CA LEU A 9 -12.21 -2.52 5.40
C LEU A 9 -12.81 -3.24 6.62
N ASN A 10 -13.32 -4.45 6.40
CA ASN A 10 -13.62 -5.41 7.45
C ASN A 10 -12.84 -6.70 7.17
N LYS A 11 -11.92 -7.03 8.07
CA LYS A 11 -11.21 -8.32 8.09
C LYS A 11 -11.58 -9.05 9.38
N GLU A 12 -12.15 -10.25 9.23
CA GLU A 12 -12.69 -11.03 10.35
C GLU A 12 -11.56 -11.62 11.22
N THR A 13 -10.58 -12.27 10.58
CA THR A 13 -9.51 -13.00 11.27
C THR A 13 -8.12 -12.53 10.84
N PRO A 14 -7.12 -12.61 11.75
CA PRO A 14 -5.74 -12.32 11.40
C PRO A 14 -5.23 -13.24 10.29
N ILE A 15 -4.17 -12.81 9.58
CA ILE A 15 -3.68 -13.56 8.42
C ILE A 15 -3.12 -14.93 8.84
N ASP A 16 -3.71 -16.00 8.32
CA ASP A 16 -3.19 -17.37 8.40
C ASP A 16 -2.35 -17.70 7.14
N PRO A 17 -1.01 -17.60 7.20
CA PRO A 17 -0.16 -17.82 6.03
C PRO A 17 -0.16 -19.28 5.52
N THR A 18 -0.82 -20.21 6.23
CA THR A 18 -0.94 -21.61 5.79
C THR A 18 -2.12 -21.83 4.84
N SER A 19 -3.12 -20.94 4.86
CA SER A 19 -4.35 -21.05 4.08
C SER A 19 -4.66 -19.83 3.20
N GLU A 20 -4.03 -18.68 3.47
CA GLU A 20 -4.16 -17.45 2.70
C GLU A 20 -2.79 -16.81 2.39
N SER A 21 -2.79 -15.77 1.55
CA SER A 21 -1.55 -15.06 1.20
C SER A 21 -0.99 -14.36 2.43
N ALA A 22 0.28 -14.65 2.79
CA ALA A 22 0.98 -14.01 3.91
C ALA A 22 1.12 -12.48 3.77
N LYS A 23 1.05 -11.99 2.53
CA LYS A 23 0.94 -10.57 2.18
C LYS A 23 -0.33 -10.39 1.35
N GLN A 24 -1.18 -9.46 1.74
CA GLN A 24 -2.45 -9.21 1.09
C GLN A 24 -2.52 -7.77 0.61
N VAL A 25 -2.83 -7.60 -0.67
CA VAL A 25 -2.82 -6.29 -1.32
C VAL A 25 -4.20 -5.66 -1.23
N ILE A 26 -4.27 -4.43 -0.75
CA ILE A 26 -5.50 -3.64 -0.75
C ILE A 26 -5.70 -3.00 -2.13
N PHE A 27 -4.65 -2.34 -2.62
CA PHE A 27 -4.64 -1.59 -3.87
C PHE A 27 -3.26 -1.63 -4.48
N ASP A 28 -3.18 -1.81 -5.80
CA ASP A 28 -1.92 -1.81 -6.54
C ASP A 28 -2.09 -1.21 -7.93
N LEU A 29 -1.62 0.03 -8.09
CA LEU A 29 -1.61 0.82 -9.32
C LEU A 29 -0.19 0.88 -9.86
N THR A 30 0.00 0.51 -11.13
CA THR A 30 1.32 0.57 -11.78
C THR A 30 1.21 0.82 -13.28
N ASN A 31 2.25 1.39 -13.89
CA ASN A 31 2.38 1.46 -15.34
C ASN A 31 3.01 0.21 -15.97
N GLY A 32 3.32 -0.81 -15.17
CA GLY A 32 3.87 -2.07 -15.67
C GLY A 32 5.34 -2.00 -16.11
N ALA A 33 6.00 -0.85 -15.95
CA ALA A 33 7.43 -0.74 -16.23
C ALA A 33 8.24 -1.65 -15.31
N ALA A 34 9.38 -2.13 -15.80
CA ALA A 34 10.27 -2.99 -15.05
C ALA A 34 10.81 -2.28 -13.81
N THR A 35 10.96 -3.03 -12.71
CA THR A 35 11.60 -2.53 -11.50
C THR A 35 13.01 -2.01 -11.82
N GLY A 36 13.34 -0.81 -11.34
CA GLY A 36 14.65 -0.18 -11.56
C GLY A 36 14.74 0.64 -12.85
N SER A 37 13.71 0.58 -13.72
CA SER A 37 13.59 1.53 -14.84
C SER A 37 13.36 2.95 -14.32
N SER A 38 13.86 3.96 -15.04
CA SER A 38 13.54 5.38 -14.80
C SER A 38 12.04 5.64 -14.86
N ASP A 39 11.33 4.87 -15.68
CA ASP A 39 9.91 5.05 -15.93
C ASP A 39 9.06 4.27 -14.93
N TYR A 40 9.65 3.61 -13.93
CA TYR A 40 8.91 2.79 -12.97
C TYR A 40 7.88 3.60 -12.19
N GLY A 41 6.59 3.27 -12.34
CA GLY A 41 5.51 3.85 -11.54
C GLY A 41 4.79 2.78 -10.74
N ARG A 42 4.69 2.97 -9.42
CA ARG A 42 3.83 2.12 -8.59
C ARG A 42 3.32 2.83 -7.35
N PHE A 43 2.02 2.70 -7.09
CA PHE A 43 1.40 3.03 -5.80
C PHE A 43 0.65 1.79 -5.30
N ARG A 44 1.07 1.27 -4.15
CA ARG A 44 0.56 0.04 -3.57
C ARG A 44 0.39 0.18 -2.06
N VAL A 45 -0.74 -0.31 -1.57
CA VAL A 45 -1.01 -0.49 -0.15
C VAL A 45 -1.31 -1.96 0.10
N GLU A 46 -0.61 -2.54 1.06
CA GLU A 46 -0.73 -3.95 1.43
C GLU A 46 -0.63 -4.14 2.94
N ILE A 47 -1.08 -5.29 3.41
CA ILE A 47 -0.94 -5.77 4.78
C ILE A 47 -0.16 -7.09 4.77
N GLU A 48 0.41 -7.48 5.91
CA GLU A 48 1.09 -8.78 6.03
C GLU A 48 0.84 -9.42 7.40
N SER A 49 1.04 -10.73 7.49
CA SER A 49 1.01 -11.43 8.78
C SER A 49 2.14 -10.89 9.66
N GLY A 50 1.79 -10.16 10.72
CA GLY A 50 2.79 -9.61 11.64
C GLY A 50 3.46 -10.69 12.49
N SER A 51 4.50 -10.29 13.24
CA SER A 51 5.35 -11.16 14.07
C SER A 51 4.65 -11.63 15.37
N SER A 52 3.44 -12.15 15.25
CA SER A 52 2.65 -12.86 16.27
C SER A 52 1.30 -13.32 15.70
N GLY A 53 1.16 -13.35 14.37
CA GLY A 53 -0.14 -13.51 13.69
C GLY A 53 -0.95 -12.21 13.55
N ASN A 54 -0.55 -11.10 14.18
CA ASN A 54 -1.33 -9.86 14.15
C ASN A 54 -0.95 -8.95 12.98
N THR A 55 -1.91 -8.69 12.10
CA THR A 55 -1.81 -7.64 11.09
C THR A 55 -1.99 -6.28 11.77
N ASP A 56 -0.89 -5.60 12.08
CA ASP A 56 -0.89 -4.42 12.96
C ASP A 56 -0.51 -3.11 12.27
N ARG A 57 -0.26 -3.15 10.96
CA ARG A 57 0.10 -1.99 10.14
C ARG A 57 -0.16 -2.27 8.66
N PHE A 58 -0.22 -1.18 7.90
CA PHE A 58 -0.16 -1.21 6.45
C PHE A 58 1.28 -1.00 5.98
N TYR A 59 1.56 -1.42 4.76
CA TYR A 59 2.81 -1.17 4.07
C TYR A 59 2.51 -0.42 2.78
N VAL A 60 3.14 0.73 2.63
CA VAL A 60 2.95 1.58 1.46
C VAL A 60 4.19 1.58 0.57
N THR A 61 3.97 1.38 -0.72
CA THR A 61 4.96 1.66 -1.77
C THR A 61 4.40 2.74 -2.67
N MET A 62 5.09 3.87 -2.82
CA MET A 62 4.74 4.90 -3.81
C MET A 62 6.03 5.38 -4.45
N ARG A 63 6.23 5.02 -5.72
CA ARG A 63 7.52 5.20 -6.41
C ARG A 63 7.38 5.81 -7.79
N SER A 64 8.35 6.65 -8.11
CA SER A 64 8.65 7.18 -9.44
C SER A 64 10.13 6.91 -9.74
N GLY A 65 10.40 6.00 -10.67
CA GLY A 65 11.75 5.47 -10.92
C GLY A 65 12.32 4.80 -9.66
N SER A 66 13.52 5.25 -9.25
CA SER A 66 14.17 4.81 -8.02
C SER A 66 13.64 5.50 -6.75
N ASN A 67 12.90 6.58 -6.88
CA ASN A 67 12.56 7.45 -5.75
C ASN A 67 11.25 7.07 -5.07
N GLY A 68 11.06 7.56 -3.85
CA GLY A 68 9.83 7.42 -3.07
C GLY A 68 9.87 6.37 -1.97
N PHE A 69 8.68 5.97 -1.51
CA PHE A 69 8.50 5.02 -0.42
C PHE A 69 8.60 3.58 -0.92
N THR A 70 9.40 2.76 -0.21
CA THR A 70 9.46 1.32 -0.44
C THR A 70 9.00 0.58 0.80
N ARG A 71 7.80 -0.01 0.76
CA ARG A 71 7.15 -0.71 1.89
C ARG A 71 7.31 0.03 3.22
N LEU A 72 6.99 1.32 3.25
CA LEU A 72 6.96 2.09 4.50
C LEU A 72 5.85 1.51 5.40
N PRO A 73 6.15 1.08 6.64
CA PRO A 73 5.13 0.69 7.60
C PRO A 73 4.34 1.91 8.09
N VAL A 74 3.01 1.80 8.09
CA VAL A 74 2.06 2.86 8.46
C VAL A 74 0.98 2.28 9.40
N PRO A 75 0.94 2.69 10.68
CA PRO A 75 1.94 3.51 11.36
C PRO A 75 3.27 2.74 11.52
N THR A 76 4.38 3.47 11.63
CA THR A 76 5.72 2.86 11.74
C THR A 76 5.89 2.01 12.99
N THR A 77 5.22 2.39 14.09
CA THR A 77 5.24 1.65 15.35
C THR A 77 4.35 0.41 15.35
N GLY A 78 3.48 0.24 14.36
CA GLY A 78 2.40 -0.75 14.39
C GLY A 78 1.35 -0.45 15.46
N GLY A 79 0.70 -1.49 15.95
CA GLY A 79 -0.32 -1.41 17.01
C GLY A 79 -1.75 -1.21 16.52
N LEU A 80 -2.01 -1.30 15.21
CA LEU A 80 -3.38 -1.38 14.71
C LEU A 80 -3.99 -2.75 15.04
N ASN A 81 -5.32 -2.77 15.10
CA ASN A 81 -6.09 -4.00 15.16
C ASN A 81 -6.93 -4.10 13.88
N ILE A 82 -6.29 -4.46 12.76
CA ILE A 82 -6.92 -4.45 11.42
C ILE A 82 -7.92 -5.61 11.28
N ALA A 83 -7.59 -6.76 11.86
CA ALA A 83 -8.40 -7.97 11.79
C ALA A 83 -9.23 -8.14 13.06
N ASN A 84 -10.34 -7.41 13.14
CA ASN A 84 -11.17 -7.30 14.34
C ASN A 84 -12.67 -7.50 14.07
N ASP A 85 -13.03 -8.02 12.90
CA ASP A 85 -14.41 -8.25 12.47
C ASP A 85 -15.31 -7.00 12.60
N THR A 86 -14.72 -5.82 12.36
CA THR A 86 -15.43 -4.55 12.41
C THR A 86 -15.03 -3.70 11.22
N TRP A 87 -16.02 -3.04 10.61
CA TRP A 87 -15.76 -2.04 9.59
C TRP A 87 -14.96 -0.87 10.18
N GLN A 88 -13.78 -0.63 9.62
CA GLN A 88 -12.98 0.55 9.90
C GLN A 88 -12.70 1.32 8.62
N TYR A 89 -12.66 2.64 8.75
CA TYR A 89 -12.32 3.56 7.68
C TYR A 89 -10.85 3.97 7.78
N TYR A 90 -10.11 3.81 6.70
CA TYR A 90 -8.69 4.12 6.61
C TYR A 90 -8.45 5.20 5.58
N SER A 91 -7.62 6.19 5.90
CA SER A 91 -7.23 7.25 4.97
C SER A 91 -5.71 7.49 5.03
N PHE A 92 -5.09 7.57 3.86
CA PHE A 92 -3.69 7.88 3.65
C PHE A 92 -3.59 9.17 2.83
N VAL A 93 -2.91 10.18 3.37
CA VAL A 93 -2.67 11.44 2.68
C VAL A 93 -1.18 11.57 2.38
N PHE A 94 -0.82 11.48 1.12
CA PHE A 94 0.54 11.60 0.61
C PHE A 94 0.81 13.04 0.22
N ASN A 95 1.78 13.68 0.87
CA ASN A 95 2.33 14.94 0.40
C ASN A 95 3.58 14.66 -0.42
N THR A 96 3.47 14.78 -1.75
CA THR A 96 4.58 14.56 -2.70
C THR A 96 5.12 15.86 -3.29
N SER A 97 4.66 17.01 -2.80
CA SER A 97 5.15 18.32 -3.22
C SER A 97 6.50 18.71 -2.59
N LEU A 98 6.90 17.99 -1.54
CA LEU A 98 8.15 18.19 -0.82
C LEU A 98 9.30 17.43 -1.49
N ASP A 99 10.53 17.89 -1.24
CA ASP A 99 11.74 17.14 -1.60
C ASP A 99 11.83 15.81 -0.83
N ASP A 100 11.32 15.82 0.41
CA ASP A 100 11.10 14.65 1.27
C ASP A 100 9.60 14.39 1.44
N PRO A 101 8.99 13.53 0.61
CA PRO A 101 7.57 13.20 0.71
C PRO A 101 7.18 12.67 2.09
N THR A 102 5.94 12.95 2.50
CA THR A 102 5.39 12.48 3.78
C THR A 102 4.05 11.77 3.62
N VAL A 103 3.68 10.97 4.63
CA VAL A 103 2.36 10.32 4.75
C VAL A 103 1.71 10.71 6.07
N ASP A 104 0.47 11.21 6.00
CA ASP A 104 -0.44 11.26 7.14
C ASP A 104 -1.40 10.08 7.06
N PHE A 105 -1.76 9.51 8.21
CA PHE A 105 -2.59 8.32 8.31
C PHE A 105 -3.67 8.46 9.37
N PHE A 106 -4.89 8.10 8.99
CA PHE A 106 -6.08 8.24 9.81
C PHE A 106 -6.85 6.92 9.88
N VAL A 107 -7.45 6.66 11.04
CA VAL A 107 -8.38 5.56 11.28
C VAL A 107 -9.66 6.13 11.86
N ASN A 108 -10.81 5.87 11.22
CA ASN A 108 -12.12 6.40 11.61
C ASN A 108 -12.12 7.93 11.80
N GLY A 109 -11.40 8.65 10.94
CA GLY A 109 -11.26 10.11 10.98
C GLY A 109 -10.32 10.64 12.08
N GLN A 110 -9.73 9.78 12.90
CA GLN A 110 -8.72 10.16 13.91
C GLN A 110 -7.32 10.03 13.34
N CYS A 111 -6.47 11.04 13.55
CA CYS A 111 -5.07 10.99 13.14
C CYS A 111 -4.31 10.00 14.02
N VAL A 112 -3.72 8.97 13.40
CA VAL A 112 -2.91 7.95 14.09
C VAL A 112 -1.42 8.19 13.87
N ALA A 113 -1.05 8.74 12.71
CA ALA A 113 0.31 9.15 12.42
C ALA A 113 0.30 10.34 11.46
N THR A 114 1.27 11.25 11.61
CA THR A 114 1.42 12.42 10.76
C THR A 114 2.88 12.62 10.39
N ALA A 115 3.11 13.22 9.22
CA ALA A 115 4.41 13.55 8.67
C ALA A 115 5.38 12.35 8.66
N LEU A 116 4.87 11.14 8.39
CA LEU A 116 5.72 9.96 8.30
C LEU A 116 6.69 10.11 7.13
N THR A 117 7.99 10.07 7.43
CA THR A 117 9.08 10.12 6.47
C THR A 117 9.56 8.72 6.11
N GLY A 118 10.49 8.61 5.14
CA GLY A 118 11.08 7.34 4.72
C GLY A 118 11.12 7.14 3.21
N ALA A 119 10.74 8.16 2.44
CA ALA A 119 10.98 8.20 1.01
C ALA A 119 12.48 8.37 0.72
N THR A 120 12.95 7.80 -0.38
CA THR A 120 14.25 8.14 -0.96
C THR A 120 14.03 9.17 -2.07
N GLY A 121 14.36 10.43 -1.82
CA GLY A 121 14.18 11.53 -2.77
C GLY A 121 12.72 11.83 -3.13
N GLN A 122 12.55 12.78 -4.06
CA GLN A 122 11.24 13.27 -4.47
C GLN A 122 10.46 12.26 -5.32
N ILE A 123 9.15 12.18 -5.09
CA ILE A 123 8.20 11.45 -5.94
C ILE A 123 7.66 12.40 -7.01
N SER A 124 7.99 12.11 -8.26
CA SER A 124 7.60 12.93 -9.42
C SER A 124 6.48 12.28 -10.24
N GLU A 125 5.95 13.01 -11.22
CA GLU A 125 4.97 12.48 -12.15
C GLU A 125 5.50 11.27 -12.92
N VAL A 126 4.68 10.23 -13.02
CA VAL A 126 4.91 9.08 -13.89
C VAL A 126 3.88 9.10 -15.00
N THR A 127 4.35 8.95 -16.24
CA THR A 127 3.52 8.97 -17.44
C THR A 127 3.23 7.56 -17.96
N GLY A 128 2.33 7.47 -18.93
CA GLY A 128 1.86 6.21 -19.51
C GLY A 128 0.57 5.69 -18.89
N THR A 129 0.12 4.52 -19.35
CA THR A 129 -1.12 3.90 -18.86
C THR A 129 -0.89 3.34 -17.47
N MET A 130 -1.63 3.85 -16.49
CA MET A 130 -1.67 3.27 -15.14
C MET A 130 -2.86 2.31 -15.04
N ILE A 131 -2.61 1.08 -14.58
CA ILE A 131 -3.65 0.06 -14.36
C ILE A 131 -3.61 -0.34 -12.89
N ALA A 132 -4.79 -0.40 -12.26
CA ALA A 132 -4.94 -0.82 -10.88
C ALA A 132 -5.66 -2.15 -10.73
N ASN A 133 -5.25 -2.92 -9.73
CA ASN A 133 -6.04 -3.97 -9.13
C ASN A 133 -6.46 -3.56 -7.71
N LEU A 134 -7.69 -3.91 -7.34
CA LEU A 134 -8.16 -3.91 -5.95
C LEU A 134 -8.08 -5.34 -5.43
N GLY A 135 -7.55 -5.53 -4.22
CA GLY A 135 -7.51 -6.84 -3.57
C GLY A 135 -6.41 -7.80 -4.07
N ALA A 136 -5.53 -7.42 -4.99
CA ALA A 136 -4.45 -8.26 -5.48
C ALA A 136 -3.35 -7.47 -6.20
N LEU A 137 -2.18 -8.09 -6.40
CA LEU A 137 -1.10 -7.52 -7.20
C LEU A 137 -1.51 -7.36 -8.68
N ARG A 138 -1.09 -6.26 -9.30
CA ARG A 138 -1.16 -6.04 -10.75
C ARG A 138 0.02 -6.66 -11.50
N SER A 139 1.20 -6.67 -10.87
CA SER A 139 2.44 -7.25 -11.38
C SER A 139 3.43 -7.54 -10.23
N ALA A 140 4.49 -8.29 -10.53
CA ALA A 140 5.51 -8.65 -9.55
C ALA A 140 6.16 -7.39 -8.93
N PRO A 141 6.23 -7.27 -7.59
CA PRO A 141 6.81 -6.10 -6.93
C PRO A 141 8.33 -6.10 -6.96
N SER A 142 8.93 -4.91 -6.88
CA SER A 142 10.39 -4.76 -6.79
C SER A 142 10.99 -5.61 -5.65
N GLY A 143 12.12 -6.25 -5.91
CA GLY A 143 12.88 -6.99 -4.89
C GLY A 143 12.25 -8.32 -4.44
N ASN A 144 11.26 -8.84 -5.18
CA ASN A 144 10.71 -10.17 -4.94
C ASN A 144 11.67 -11.27 -5.44
N ILE A 145 11.58 -12.48 -4.86
CA ILE A 145 12.41 -13.65 -5.21
C ILE A 145 11.86 -14.45 -6.41
N TYR A 146 10.65 -14.13 -6.87
CA TYR A 146 9.93 -14.80 -7.96
C TYR A 146 10.21 -14.09 -9.29
N HIS A 147 11.50 -13.97 -9.64
CA HIS A 147 11.95 -13.27 -10.83
C HIS A 147 11.30 -13.82 -12.11
N GLY A 148 10.64 -12.96 -12.88
CA GLY A 148 10.00 -13.32 -14.15
C GLY A 148 8.65 -14.03 -14.04
N ALA A 149 8.13 -14.25 -12.83
CA ALA A 149 6.79 -14.82 -12.64
C ALA A 149 5.69 -13.78 -12.93
N GLU A 150 4.63 -14.21 -13.62
CA GLU A 150 3.39 -13.45 -13.70
C GLU A 150 2.70 -13.48 -12.32
N MET A 151 2.79 -12.38 -11.57
CA MET A 151 2.17 -12.26 -10.24
C MET A 151 0.87 -11.47 -10.25
N GLN A 152 0.26 -11.28 -11.43
CA GLN A 152 -1.06 -10.67 -11.51
C GLN A 152 -2.08 -11.55 -10.77
N GLY A 153 -2.85 -10.98 -9.85
CA GLY A 153 -3.81 -11.75 -9.05
C GLY A 153 -3.16 -12.59 -7.95
N SER A 154 -1.92 -12.28 -7.56
CA SER A 154 -1.26 -12.83 -6.36
C SER A 154 -1.41 -11.89 -5.17
N GLY A 155 -1.19 -12.39 -3.95
CA GLY A 155 -1.30 -11.59 -2.74
C GLY A 155 -2.75 -11.19 -2.45
N ASN A 156 -3.67 -12.13 -2.63
CA ASN A 156 -5.10 -11.85 -2.63
C ASN A 156 -5.58 -11.44 -1.25
N LEU A 157 -6.40 -10.39 -1.23
CA LEU A 157 -7.06 -9.90 -0.03
C LEU A 157 -8.18 -10.84 0.40
N ASN A 158 -8.12 -11.24 1.65
CA ASN A 158 -9.19 -11.95 2.33
C ASN A 158 -9.78 -11.04 3.39
N ALA A 159 -10.68 -10.17 2.92
CA ALA A 159 -11.43 -9.18 3.67
C ALA A 159 -12.57 -8.63 2.79
N SER A 160 -13.53 -7.96 3.42
CA SER A 160 -14.53 -7.15 2.72
C SER A 160 -14.05 -5.70 2.64
N MET A 161 -14.24 -5.05 1.49
CA MET A 161 -13.87 -3.65 1.27
C MET A 161 -15.04 -2.88 0.66
N ASP A 162 -15.23 -1.63 1.09
CA ASP A 162 -16.29 -0.75 0.60
C ASP A 162 -15.81 0.70 0.44
N GLU A 163 -16.53 1.49 -0.35
CA GLU A 163 -16.33 2.94 -0.53
C GLU A 163 -14.86 3.32 -0.84
N PHE A 164 -14.23 2.54 -1.72
CA PHE A 164 -12.86 2.81 -2.17
C PHE A 164 -12.80 4.11 -2.97
N ARG A 165 -11.89 5.00 -2.58
CA ARG A 165 -11.68 6.29 -3.24
C ARG A 165 -10.20 6.59 -3.34
N PHE A 166 -9.80 7.10 -4.50
CA PHE A 166 -8.45 7.55 -4.77
C PHE A 166 -8.51 8.82 -5.60
N TRP A 167 -7.77 9.86 -5.21
CA TRP A 167 -7.69 11.09 -5.97
C TRP A 167 -6.34 11.81 -5.78
N LYS A 168 -6.00 12.64 -6.76
CA LYS A 168 -4.83 13.54 -6.74
C LYS A 168 -5.30 14.96 -6.37
N THR A 169 -4.52 15.66 -5.57
CA THR A 169 -4.77 17.06 -5.14
C THR A 169 -3.64 18.01 -5.55
#